data_AF-A0A7K4N0P3-F1
#
_entry.id   AF-A0A7K4N0P3-F1
#
_cell.length_a   1.000
_cell.length_b   1.000
_cell.length_c   1.000
_cell.angle_alpha   90.00
_cell.angle_beta   90.00
_cell.angle_gamma   90.00
#
_symmetry.space_group_name_H-M   'P 1'
#
loop_
_entity.id
_entity.type
_entity.pdbx_description
1 polymer ?
#
loop_
_entity_poly.entity_id
_entity_poly.type
_entity_poly.pdbx_seq_one_letter_code
_entity_poly.pdbx_strand_id
1 'polypeptide(L)'
;MIKITRNDIIVTHIVFAFAVIMVSISLISVIFPALISSHYGSISTGIEPFTIGNNAVLLIASNTVLFSLGYVYYKKKSGTFSTLIDKVRNFEISKKVSIIASLIILIVYISFTVSELSIDESEQFPDYVVLKIGLETFPETSSGDMIVDEQNSRFVRMILLGFSQEYLQNIKIIPFVTSIVLVLVTGLVAVSISGKRIAGIIAIIVLLQGYTFLEYDSIAVYE
;
A
#
# COMPACT_ATOMS: atom_id res chain seq x y z
N MET A 1 -7.31 -29.35 17.57
CA MET A 1 -6.31 -28.83 18.54
C MET A 1 -4.95 -28.92 17.88
N ILE A 2 -4.44 -27.82 17.32
CA ILE A 2 -3.14 -27.79 16.63
C ILE A 2 -2.05 -27.88 17.70
N LYS A 3 -1.18 -28.88 17.59
CA LYS A 3 -0.10 -29.13 18.55
C LYS A 3 1.06 -28.18 18.22
N ILE A 4 1.18 -27.08 18.96
CA ILE A 4 2.27 -26.11 18.77
C ILE A 4 3.59 -26.80 19.15
N THR A 5 4.49 -26.90 18.19
CA THR A 5 5.83 -27.46 18.37
C THR A 5 6.83 -26.39 18.80
N ARG A 6 7.98 -26.80 19.35
CA ARG A 6 9.07 -25.88 19.70
C ARG A 6 9.57 -25.10 18.47
N ASN A 7 9.53 -25.71 17.28
CA ASN A 7 9.89 -25.04 16.03
C ASN A 7 8.90 -23.94 15.68
N ASP A 8 7.59 -24.13 15.90
CA ASP A 8 6.57 -23.10 15.63
C ASP A 8 6.80 -21.85 16.49
N ILE A 9 7.24 -22.03 17.75
CA ILE A 9 7.58 -20.93 18.65
C ILE A 9 8.80 -20.17 18.14
N ILE A 10 9.86 -20.88 17.75
CA ILE A 10 11.09 -20.26 17.23
C ILE A 10 10.79 -19.48 15.95
N VAL A 11 10.05 -20.08 15.01
CA VAL A 11 9.65 -19.43 13.75
C VAL A 11 8.84 -18.17 14.05
N THR A 12 7.88 -18.24 14.98
CA THR A 12 7.07 -17.06 15.36
C THR A 12 7.94 -15.92 15.90
N HIS A 13 8.94 -16.21 16.75
CA HIS A 13 9.83 -15.18 17.28
C HIS A 13 10.74 -14.59 16.21
N ILE A 14 11.24 -15.41 15.27
CA ILE A 14 12.05 -14.94 14.15
C ILE A 14 11.22 -14.01 13.26
N VAL A 15 10.01 -14.43 12.88
CA VAL A 15 9.11 -13.62 12.05
C VAL A 15 8.76 -12.32 12.75
N PHE A 16 8.47 -12.37 14.05
CA PHE A 16 8.19 -11.17 14.84
C PHE A 16 9.40 -10.22 14.91
N ALA A 17 10.60 -10.73 15.20
CA ALA A 17 11.82 -9.92 15.26
C ALA A 17 12.13 -9.28 13.91
N PHE A 18 12.01 -10.05 12.82
CA PHE A 18 12.19 -9.55 11.46
C PHE A 18 11.19 -8.42 11.15
N ALA A 19 9.91 -8.61 11.47
CA ALA A 19 8.89 -7.58 11.27
C ALA A 19 9.19 -6.30 12.06
N VAL A 20 9.62 -6.42 13.33
CA VAL A 20 10.00 -5.26 14.16
C VAL A 20 11.20 -4.52 13.56
N ILE A 21 12.21 -5.24 13.08
CA ILE A 21 13.38 -4.63 12.42
C ILE A 21 12.95 -3.88 11.17
N MET A 22 12.18 -4.52 10.29
CA MET A 22 11.71 -3.89 9.04
C MET A 22 10.88 -2.64 9.31
N VAL A 23 9.94 -2.72 10.26
CA VAL A 23 9.13 -1.56 10.67
C VAL A 23 10.03 -0.46 11.24
N SER A 24 11.00 -0.81 12.09
CA SER A 24 11.91 0.18 12.70
C SER A 24 12.74 0.92 11.65
N ILE A 25 13.26 0.21 10.64
CA ILE A 25 13.98 0.83 9.51
C ILE A 25 13.07 1.82 8.77
N SER A 26 11.84 1.42 8.47
CA SER A 26 10.88 2.31 7.80
C SER A 26 10.53 3.54 8.63
N LEU A 27 10.35 3.40 9.95
CA LEU A 27 10.04 4.51 10.84
C LEU A 27 11.24 5.47 11.00
N ILE A 28 12.47 4.96 10.98
CA ILE A 28 13.68 5.79 11.01
C ILE A 28 13.72 6.74 9.82
N SER A 29 13.32 6.30 8.62
CA SER A 29 13.24 7.16 7.43
C SER A 29 12.25 8.31 7.57
N VAL A 30 11.21 8.18 8.41
CA VAL A 30 10.27 9.27 8.68
C VAL A 30 10.82 10.24 9.73
N ILE A 31 11.56 9.73 10.72
CA ILE A 31 12.17 10.55 11.77
C ILE A 31 13.36 11.33 11.23
N PHE A 32 14.22 10.69 10.43
CA PHE A 32 15.42 11.25 9.82
C PHE A 32 15.45 10.96 8.31
N PRO A 33 14.70 11.71 7.49
CA PRO A 33 14.59 11.45 6.05
C PRO A 33 15.93 11.43 5.29
N ALA A 34 16.88 12.25 5.73
CA ALA A 34 18.19 12.36 5.12
C ALA A 34 19.18 11.25 5.55
N LEU A 35 18.86 10.44 6.56
CA LEU A 35 19.81 9.47 7.13
C LEU A 35 20.22 8.39 6.13
N ILE A 36 19.25 7.81 5.42
CA ILE A 36 19.52 6.75 4.44
C ILE A 36 20.17 7.35 3.20
N SER A 37 19.63 8.44 2.65
CA SER A 37 20.16 9.05 1.43
C SER A 37 21.55 9.67 1.60
N SER A 38 21.90 10.17 2.78
CA SER A 38 23.26 10.67 3.04
C SER A 38 24.34 9.59 3.04
N HIS A 39 23.99 8.33 3.39
CA HIS A 39 24.95 7.22 3.46
C HIS A 39 24.91 6.32 2.22
N TYR A 40 23.75 6.15 1.61
CA TYR A 40 23.51 5.20 0.52
C TYR A 40 23.00 5.87 -0.77
N GLY A 41 22.72 7.17 -0.76
CA GLY A 41 22.28 7.90 -1.94
C GLY A 41 23.43 8.16 -2.90
N SER A 42 23.14 8.06 -4.20
CA SER A 42 24.08 8.39 -5.28
C SER A 42 24.29 9.90 -5.45
N ILE A 43 23.46 10.73 -4.83
CA ILE A 43 23.46 12.20 -4.94
C ILE A 43 23.80 12.79 -3.58
N SER A 44 24.89 13.57 -3.50
CA SER A 44 25.22 14.34 -2.30
C SER A 44 24.24 15.50 -2.16
N THR A 45 23.33 15.41 -1.20
CA THR A 45 22.29 16.43 -0.97
C THR A 45 22.79 17.58 -0.09
N GLY A 46 23.95 17.46 0.56
CA GLY A 46 24.46 18.44 1.53
C GLY A 46 23.61 18.59 2.80
N ILE A 47 22.59 17.72 2.98
CA ILE A 47 21.67 17.75 4.12
C ILE A 47 22.28 16.95 5.27
N GLU A 48 22.24 17.50 6.49
CA GLU A 48 22.71 16.79 7.67
C GLU A 48 21.88 15.51 7.92
N PRO A 49 22.52 14.34 8.11
CA PRO A 49 21.83 13.05 8.22
C PRO A 49 20.75 12.99 9.31
N PHE A 50 20.92 13.72 10.41
CA PHE A 50 20.01 13.73 11.56
C PHE A 50 19.00 14.89 11.54
N THR A 51 18.73 15.46 10.36
CA THR A 51 17.66 16.44 10.20
C THR A 51 16.31 15.79 10.52
N ILE A 52 15.60 16.34 11.51
CA ILE A 52 14.30 15.82 11.95
C ILE A 52 13.26 16.08 10.85
N GLY A 53 12.57 15.02 10.43
CA GLY A 53 11.49 15.11 9.46
C GLY A 53 10.27 15.86 10.03
N ASN A 54 9.53 16.55 9.16
CA ASN A 54 8.36 17.34 9.58
C ASN A 54 7.32 16.50 10.36
N ASN A 55 7.16 15.23 9.99
CA ASN A 55 6.21 14.31 10.62
C ASN A 55 6.81 13.51 11.79
N ALA A 56 8.08 13.70 12.14
CA ALA A 56 8.76 12.93 13.19
C ALA A 56 8.09 13.09 14.55
N VAL A 57 7.74 14.32 14.94
CA VAL A 57 7.07 14.60 16.22
C VAL A 57 5.72 13.90 16.28
N LEU A 58 4.93 14.00 15.21
CA LEU A 58 3.61 13.35 15.12
C LEU A 58 3.75 11.82 15.23
N LEU A 59 4.74 11.25 14.54
CA LEU A 59 5.00 9.81 14.55
C LEU A 59 5.44 9.31 15.94
N ILE A 60 6.37 10.00 16.59
CA ILE A 60 6.86 9.62 17.92
C ILE A 60 5.75 9.77 18.97
N ALA A 61 5.02 10.88 18.93
CA ALA A 61 3.94 11.15 19.88
C ALA A 61 2.81 10.12 19.75
N SER A 62 2.34 9.88 18.52
CA SER A 62 1.26 8.90 18.26
C SER A 62 1.64 7.48 18.67
N ASN A 63 2.87 7.05 18.36
CA ASN A 63 3.36 5.72 18.78
C ASN A 63 3.52 5.63 20.30
N THR A 64 4.04 6.68 20.95
CA THR A 64 4.15 6.74 22.42
C THR A 64 2.77 6.59 23.08
N VAL A 65 1.76 7.29 22.55
CA VAL A 65 0.37 7.16 23.01
C VAL A 65 -0.13 5.73 22.79
N LEU A 66 0.06 5.15 21.59
CA LEU A 66 -0.36 3.77 21.28
C LEU A 66 0.27 2.74 22.23
N PHE A 67 1.58 2.80 22.44
CA PHE A 67 2.28 1.89 23.37
C PHE A 67 1.82 2.09 24.81
N SER A 68 1.57 3.33 25.23
CA SER A 68 1.05 3.62 26.58
C SER A 68 -0.35 3.01 26.80
N LEU A 69 -1.25 3.13 25.80
CA LEU A 69 -2.57 2.51 25.83
C LEU A 69 -2.47 0.98 25.82
N GLY A 70 -1.57 0.42 24.99
CA GLY A 70 -1.28 -1.01 24.95
C GLY A 70 -0.78 -1.54 26.29
N TYR A 71 0.10 -0.81 26.98
CA TYR A 71 0.59 -1.16 28.31
C TYR A 71 -0.53 -1.13 29.36
N VAL A 72 -1.36 -0.08 29.36
CA VAL A 72 -2.50 0.05 30.27
C VAL A 72 -3.49 -1.11 30.07
N TYR A 73 -3.76 -1.49 28.82
CA TYR A 73 -4.58 -2.66 28.48
C TYR A 73 -3.96 -3.96 28.97
N TYR A 74 -2.68 -4.20 28.66
CA TYR A 74 -1.96 -5.43 29.05
C TYR A 74 -1.94 -5.65 30.55
N LYS A 75 -1.72 -4.58 31.33
CA LYS A 75 -1.73 -4.64 32.81
C LYS A 75 -3.14 -4.66 33.41
N LYS A 76 -4.20 -4.52 32.60
CA LYS A 76 -5.59 -4.33 33.06
C LYS A 76 -5.73 -3.23 34.11
N LYS A 77 -4.91 -2.17 34.00
CA LYS A 77 -4.79 -1.11 35.02
C LYS A 77 -6.07 -0.27 35.17
N SER A 78 -6.87 -0.21 34.10
CA SER A 78 -8.20 0.39 34.11
C SER A 78 -9.22 -0.65 33.65
N GLY A 79 -10.13 -1.04 34.57
CA GLY A 79 -11.17 -2.04 34.29
C GLY A 79 -12.04 -1.62 33.11
N THR A 80 -12.60 -0.40 33.14
CA THR A 80 -13.44 0.14 32.08
C THR A 80 -12.74 0.22 30.73
N PHE A 81 -11.47 0.65 30.70
CA PHE A 81 -10.72 0.71 29.44
C PHE A 81 -10.48 -0.69 28.88
N SER A 82 -10.05 -1.64 29.72
CA SER A 82 -9.80 -3.01 29.27
C SER A 82 -11.06 -3.71 28.74
N THR A 83 -12.22 -3.53 29.37
CA THR A 83 -13.49 -4.10 28.89
C THR A 83 -13.96 -3.46 27.58
N LEU A 84 -13.74 -2.16 27.39
CA LEU A 84 -14.00 -1.49 26.12
C LEU A 84 -13.14 -2.07 24.99
N ILE A 85 -11.82 -2.21 25.23
CA ILE A 85 -10.92 -2.81 24.24
C ILE A 85 -11.30 -4.25 23.93
N ASP A 86 -11.64 -5.06 24.93
CA ASP A 86 -12.09 -6.43 24.71
C ASP A 86 -13.39 -6.48 23.89
N LYS A 87 -14.32 -5.54 24.10
CA LYS A 87 -15.54 -5.44 23.30
C LYS A 87 -15.23 -5.14 21.83
N VAL A 88 -14.33 -4.19 21.56
CA VAL A 88 -13.88 -3.87 20.18
C VAL A 88 -13.14 -5.06 19.56
N ARG A 89 -12.22 -5.67 20.30
CA ARG A 89 -11.42 -6.80 19.83
C ARG A 89 -12.27 -8.04 19.58
N ASN A 90 -13.38 -8.22 20.29
CA ASN A 90 -14.29 -9.35 20.09
C ASN A 90 -15.43 -9.04 19.12
N PHE A 91 -15.62 -7.77 18.76
CA PHE A 91 -16.62 -7.38 17.77
C PHE A 91 -16.36 -8.10 16.44
N GLU A 92 -17.44 -8.60 15.85
CA GLU A 92 -17.43 -9.33 14.60
C GLU A 92 -18.79 -9.16 13.91
N ILE A 93 -18.77 -9.14 12.57
CA ILE A 93 -19.97 -9.02 11.74
C ILE A 93 -20.33 -10.38 11.12
N SER A 94 -21.57 -10.55 10.67
CA SER A 94 -21.94 -11.78 9.95
C SER A 94 -21.32 -11.84 8.55
N LYS A 95 -21.18 -13.04 7.98
CA LYS A 95 -20.68 -13.22 6.60
C LYS A 95 -21.51 -12.43 5.58
N LYS A 96 -22.84 -12.48 5.71
CA LYS A 96 -23.76 -11.76 4.81
C LYS A 96 -23.53 -10.25 4.88
N VAL A 97 -23.44 -9.70 6.09
CA VAL A 97 -23.19 -8.26 6.29
C VAL A 97 -21.84 -7.84 5.73
N SER A 98 -20.79 -8.63 5.96
CA SER A 98 -19.46 -8.34 5.40
C SER A 98 -19.45 -8.28 3.88
N ILE A 99 -20.09 -9.24 3.19
CA ILE A 99 -20.14 -9.27 1.73
C ILE A 99 -20.90 -8.06 1.19
N ILE A 100 -22.07 -7.75 1.77
CA ILE A 100 -22.88 -6.60 1.36
C ILE A 100 -22.11 -5.29 1.59
N ALA A 101 -21.46 -5.13 2.75
CA ALA A 101 -20.68 -3.94 3.06
C ALA A 101 -19.49 -3.77 2.10
N SER A 102 -18.71 -4.83 1.85
CA SER A 102 -17.62 -4.80 0.88
C SER A 102 -18.10 -4.43 -0.52
N LEU A 103 -19.23 -4.98 -0.96
CA LEU A 103 -19.79 -4.69 -2.28
C LEU A 103 -20.25 -3.23 -2.40
N ILE A 104 -20.92 -2.69 -1.38
CA ILE A 104 -21.32 -1.28 -1.35
C ILE A 104 -20.09 -0.37 -1.46
N ILE A 105 -19.06 -0.62 -0.65
CA ILE A 105 -17.83 0.17 -0.68
C ILE A 105 -17.17 0.11 -2.06
N LEU A 106 -17.12 -1.09 -2.67
CA LEU A 106 -16.53 -1.27 -4.00
C LEU A 106 -17.33 -0.53 -5.09
N ILE A 107 -18.66 -0.59 -5.05
CA ILE A 107 -19.53 0.14 -5.99
C ILE A 107 -19.29 1.64 -5.87
N VAL A 108 -19.22 2.16 -4.64
CA VAL A 108 -18.96 3.57 -4.39
C VAL A 108 -17.61 3.97 -4.99
N TYR A 109 -16.55 3.21 -4.69
CA TYR A 109 -15.22 3.43 -5.25
C TYR A 109 -15.24 3.48 -6.79
N ILE A 110 -15.75 2.42 -7.43
CA ILE A 110 -15.85 2.31 -8.90
C ILE A 110 -16.63 3.50 -9.49
N SER A 111 -17.70 3.92 -8.83
CA SER A 111 -18.53 5.03 -9.33
C SER A 111 -17.79 6.37 -9.35
N PHE A 112 -16.85 6.58 -8.42
CA PHE A 112 -16.03 7.79 -8.38
C PHE A 112 -14.87 7.74 -9.38
N THR A 113 -14.25 6.58 -9.57
CA THR A 113 -13.02 6.46 -10.37
C THR A 113 -13.27 6.10 -11.83
N VAL A 114 -14.44 5.59 -12.20
CA VAL A 114 -14.73 5.21 -13.61
C VAL A 114 -14.61 6.38 -14.58
N SER A 115 -14.93 7.61 -14.15
CA SER A 115 -14.79 8.80 -15.00
C SER A 115 -13.34 9.12 -15.35
N GLU A 116 -12.38 8.67 -14.54
CA GLU A 116 -10.96 8.89 -14.80
C GLU A 116 -10.51 8.16 -16.06
N LEU A 117 -11.17 7.07 -16.45
CA LEU A 117 -10.88 6.36 -17.71
C LEU A 117 -11.08 7.24 -18.95
N SER A 118 -11.89 8.30 -18.86
CA SER A 118 -12.17 9.20 -19.99
C SER A 118 -11.22 10.41 -20.06
N ILE A 119 -10.33 10.56 -19.09
CA ILE A 119 -9.35 11.67 -19.06
C ILE A 119 -8.22 11.36 -20.04
N ASP A 120 -7.75 12.36 -20.80
CA ASP A 120 -6.56 12.20 -21.64
C ASP A 120 -5.29 12.39 -20.80
N GLU A 121 -4.52 11.32 -20.64
CA GLU A 121 -3.26 11.37 -19.88
C GLU A 121 -2.15 12.15 -20.62
N SER A 122 -2.23 12.25 -21.94
CA SER A 122 -1.21 12.97 -22.73
C SER A 122 -1.21 14.47 -22.46
N GLU A 123 -2.33 15.01 -22.00
CA GLU A 123 -2.46 16.41 -21.58
C GLU A 123 -2.09 16.63 -20.11
N GLN A 124 -1.98 15.56 -19.31
CA GLN A 124 -1.72 15.63 -17.88
C GLN A 124 -0.28 15.30 -17.51
N PHE A 125 0.31 14.31 -18.19
CA PHE A 125 1.61 13.75 -17.83
C PHE A 125 2.56 13.84 -19.04
N PRO A 126 3.61 14.68 -18.97
CA PRO A 126 4.65 14.73 -20.01
C PRO A 126 5.25 13.35 -20.31
N ASP A 127 5.39 12.52 -19.28
CA ASP A 127 5.94 11.17 -19.31
C ASP A 127 5.08 10.18 -20.10
N TYR A 128 3.83 10.52 -20.41
CA TYR A 128 2.99 9.76 -21.33
C TYR A 128 3.63 9.62 -22.73
N VAL A 129 4.37 10.65 -23.17
CA VAL A 129 5.10 10.61 -24.46
C VAL A 129 6.14 9.49 -24.45
N VAL A 130 6.87 9.34 -23.34
CA VAL A 130 7.89 8.29 -23.19
C VAL A 130 7.23 6.91 -23.18
N LEU A 131 6.13 6.74 -22.44
CA LEU A 131 5.37 5.49 -22.42
C LEU A 131 4.88 5.10 -23.82
N LYS A 132 4.40 6.06 -24.60
CA LYS A 132 3.94 5.83 -25.97
C LYS A 132 5.08 5.36 -26.88
N ILE A 133 6.22 6.04 -26.84
CA ILE A 133 7.42 5.63 -27.62
C ILE A 133 7.88 4.23 -27.18
N GLY A 134 7.87 3.96 -25.86
CA GLY A 134 8.14 2.63 -25.32
C GLY A 134 7.21 1.58 -25.90
N LEU A 135 5.89 1.79 -25.87
CA LEU A 135 4.92 0.84 -26.42
C LEU A 135 5.09 0.60 -27.93
N GLU A 136 5.45 1.62 -28.71
CA GLU A 136 5.69 1.51 -30.15
C GLU A 136 6.98 0.75 -30.49
N THR A 137 7.98 0.82 -29.62
CA THR A 137 9.31 0.19 -29.81
C THR A 137 9.49 -1.11 -29.02
N PHE A 138 8.54 -1.45 -28.15
CA PHE A 138 8.60 -2.64 -27.30
C PHE A 138 8.74 -3.91 -28.15
N PRO A 139 9.68 -4.83 -27.85
CA PRO A 139 10.48 -4.93 -26.62
C PRO A 139 11.94 -4.43 -26.73
N GLU A 140 12.23 -3.45 -27.59
CA GLU A 140 13.60 -2.95 -27.77
C GLU A 140 14.16 -2.29 -26.49
N THR A 141 15.34 -2.72 -26.04
CA THR A 141 16.01 -2.23 -24.81
C THR A 141 17.44 -1.74 -25.06
N SER A 142 17.75 -1.45 -26.32
CA SER A 142 19.05 -0.94 -26.76
C SER A 142 18.89 0.10 -27.88
N SER A 143 17.87 0.94 -27.76
CA SER A 143 17.50 1.96 -28.74
C SER A 143 18.45 3.17 -28.72
N GLY A 144 19.24 3.31 -27.66
CA GLY A 144 20.15 4.45 -27.43
C GLY A 144 19.51 5.59 -26.64
N ASP A 145 18.22 5.48 -26.32
CA ASP A 145 17.53 6.33 -25.34
C ASP A 145 17.33 5.55 -24.04
N MET A 146 18.08 5.93 -23.01
CA MET A 146 18.08 5.25 -21.71
C MET A 146 16.69 5.21 -21.05
N ILE A 147 15.86 6.25 -21.24
CA ILE A 147 14.56 6.35 -20.60
C ILE A 147 13.57 5.39 -21.27
N VAL A 148 13.60 5.32 -22.61
CA VAL A 148 12.78 4.37 -23.39
C VAL A 148 13.23 2.93 -23.14
N ASP A 149 14.53 2.69 -23.10
CA ASP A 149 15.10 1.36 -22.81
C ASP A 149 14.72 0.90 -21.38
N GLU A 150 14.71 1.80 -20.40
CA GLU A 150 14.23 1.50 -19.04
C GLU A 150 12.74 1.14 -19.05
N GLN A 151 11.91 1.89 -19.76
CA GLN A 151 10.48 1.57 -19.88
C GLN A 151 10.26 0.18 -20.47
N ASN A 152 10.93 -0.12 -21.59
CA ASN A 152 10.80 -1.40 -22.29
C ASN A 152 11.34 -2.57 -21.48
N SER A 153 12.29 -2.33 -20.57
CA SER A 153 12.78 -3.35 -19.64
C SER A 153 11.72 -3.82 -18.63
N ARG A 154 10.63 -3.05 -18.43
CA ARG A 154 9.52 -3.39 -17.53
C ARG A 154 8.49 -4.26 -18.24
N PHE A 155 8.92 -5.42 -18.72
CA PHE A 155 8.14 -6.33 -19.59
C PHE A 155 6.69 -6.57 -19.16
N VAL A 156 6.45 -6.88 -17.88
CA VAL A 156 5.09 -7.16 -17.40
C VAL A 156 4.18 -5.93 -17.54
N ARG A 157 4.70 -4.75 -17.18
CA ARG A 157 3.97 -3.48 -17.34
C ARG A 157 3.68 -3.22 -18.82
N MET A 158 4.68 -3.32 -19.67
CA MET A 158 4.53 -3.03 -21.11
C MET A 158 3.55 -3.98 -21.79
N ILE A 159 3.59 -5.28 -21.47
CA ILE A 159 2.63 -6.26 -21.99
C ILE A 159 1.21 -5.93 -21.53
N LEU A 160 1.01 -5.60 -20.25
CA LEU A 160 -0.30 -5.29 -19.70
C LEU A 160 -0.87 -3.98 -20.24
N LEU A 161 -0.06 -2.92 -20.32
CA LEU A 161 -0.47 -1.62 -20.86
C LEU A 161 -0.68 -1.68 -22.37
N GLY A 162 0.21 -2.37 -23.10
CA GLY A 162 0.06 -2.62 -24.53
C GLY A 162 -1.21 -3.40 -24.84
N PHE A 163 -1.50 -4.47 -24.08
CA PHE A 163 -2.75 -5.20 -24.20
C PHE A 163 -3.98 -4.30 -23.92
N SER A 164 -3.92 -3.48 -22.86
CA SER A 164 -4.99 -2.53 -22.52
C SER A 164 -5.24 -1.55 -23.67
N GLN A 165 -4.18 -0.99 -24.24
CA GLN A 165 -4.27 -0.01 -25.31
C GLN A 165 -4.74 -0.64 -26.63
N GLU A 166 -4.16 -1.77 -27.04
CA GLU A 166 -4.43 -2.38 -28.35
C GLU A 166 -5.79 -3.07 -28.40
N TYR A 167 -6.17 -3.82 -27.35
CA TYR A 167 -7.41 -4.61 -27.37
C TYR A 167 -8.58 -3.93 -26.69
N LEU A 168 -8.33 -3.15 -25.64
CA LEU A 168 -9.39 -2.46 -24.88
C LEU A 168 -9.53 -0.99 -25.26
N GLN A 169 -8.68 -0.51 -26.18
CA GLN A 169 -8.70 0.85 -26.73
C GLN A 169 -8.54 1.94 -25.65
N ASN A 170 -7.96 1.58 -24.51
CA ASN A 170 -7.70 2.49 -23.41
C ASN A 170 -6.62 1.90 -22.48
N ILE A 171 -5.47 2.57 -22.43
CA ILE A 171 -4.32 2.16 -21.63
C ILE A 171 -4.60 2.04 -20.12
N LYS A 172 -5.63 2.73 -19.61
CA LYS A 172 -5.98 2.77 -18.18
C LYS A 172 -6.89 1.65 -17.70
N ILE A 173 -7.51 0.88 -18.61
CA ILE A 173 -8.45 -0.17 -18.19
C ILE A 173 -7.76 -1.23 -17.33
N ILE A 174 -6.56 -1.68 -17.70
CA ILE A 174 -5.83 -2.66 -16.89
C ILE A 174 -5.37 -2.09 -15.53
N PRO A 175 -4.77 -0.89 -15.43
CA PRO A 175 -4.54 -0.22 -14.15
C PRO A 175 -5.79 -0.15 -13.26
N PHE A 176 -6.90 0.35 -13.80
CA PHE A 176 -8.17 0.48 -13.10
C PHE A 176 -8.70 -0.87 -12.56
N VAL A 177 -8.73 -1.91 -13.40
CA VAL A 177 -9.15 -3.26 -12.98
C VAL A 177 -8.21 -3.81 -11.91
N THR A 178 -6.91 -3.57 -12.04
CA THR A 178 -5.91 -4.01 -11.06
C THR A 178 -6.16 -3.37 -9.70
N SER A 179 -6.58 -2.10 -9.65
CA SER A 179 -6.91 -1.40 -8.41
C SER A 179 -8.18 -1.94 -7.75
N ILE A 180 -9.22 -2.29 -8.52
CA ILE A 180 -10.40 -3.00 -8.01
C ILE A 180 -9.98 -4.34 -7.38
N VAL A 181 -9.11 -5.10 -8.05
CA VAL A 181 -8.57 -6.36 -7.52
C VAL A 181 -7.76 -6.11 -6.24
N LEU A 182 -6.93 -5.06 -6.19
CA LEU A 182 -6.14 -4.72 -5.01
C LEU A 182 -7.02 -4.38 -3.80
N VAL A 183 -8.13 -3.66 -4.00
CA VAL A 183 -9.12 -3.40 -2.95
C VAL A 183 -9.67 -4.70 -2.38
N LEU A 184 -10.07 -5.64 -3.24
CA LEU A 184 -10.58 -6.95 -2.82
C LEU A 184 -9.52 -7.78 -2.08
N VAL A 185 -8.31 -7.85 -2.63
CA VAL A 185 -7.19 -8.62 -2.05
C VAL A 185 -6.81 -8.06 -0.70
N THR A 186 -6.75 -6.74 -0.54
CA THR A 186 -6.51 -6.07 0.75
C THR A 186 -7.48 -6.54 1.81
N GLY A 187 -8.78 -6.57 1.50
CA GLY A 187 -9.81 -7.08 2.39
C GLY A 187 -9.59 -8.56 2.73
N LEU A 188 -9.37 -9.41 1.73
CA LEU A 188 -9.19 -10.86 1.92
C LEU A 188 -7.95 -11.21 2.74
N VAL A 189 -6.83 -10.52 2.49
CA VAL A 189 -5.58 -10.69 3.24
C VAL A 189 -5.79 -10.28 4.69
N ALA A 190 -6.43 -9.13 4.95
CA ALA A 190 -6.74 -8.69 6.30
C ALA A 190 -7.64 -9.67 7.06
N VAL A 191 -8.64 -10.27 6.40
CA VAL A 191 -9.45 -11.34 7.01
C VAL A 191 -8.61 -12.58 7.30
N SER A 192 -7.73 -12.97 6.37
CA SER A 192 -6.89 -14.18 6.50
C SER A 192 -5.89 -14.07 7.64
N ILE A 193 -5.31 -12.89 7.85
CA ILE A 193 -4.36 -12.62 8.93
C ILE A 193 -5.07 -12.48 10.28
N SER A 194 -6.17 -11.71 10.33
CA SER A 194 -6.83 -11.38 11.60
C SER A 194 -7.83 -12.43 12.09
N GLY A 195 -8.29 -13.31 11.19
CA GLY A 195 -9.42 -14.20 11.44
C GLY A 195 -10.77 -13.48 11.56
N LYS A 196 -10.85 -12.18 11.22
CA LYS A 196 -12.01 -11.31 11.46
C LYS A 196 -12.52 -10.63 10.21
N ARG A 197 -13.84 -10.66 9.98
CA ARG A 197 -14.44 -10.04 8.78
C ARG A 197 -14.45 -8.52 8.86
N ILE A 198 -14.69 -7.99 10.06
CA ILE A 198 -14.65 -6.53 10.28
C ILE A 198 -13.28 -5.93 9.98
N ALA A 199 -12.18 -6.66 10.23
CA ALA A 199 -10.84 -6.21 9.90
C ALA A 199 -10.64 -6.07 8.38
N GLY A 200 -11.23 -6.97 7.59
CA GLY A 200 -11.26 -6.85 6.12
C GLY A 200 -11.94 -5.58 5.64
N ILE A 201 -13.08 -5.23 6.23
CA ILE A 201 -13.80 -3.98 5.90
C ILE A 201 -12.95 -2.75 6.26
N ILE A 202 -12.35 -2.74 7.45
CA ILE A 202 -11.50 -1.63 7.89
C ILE A 202 -10.28 -1.48 6.98
N ALA A 203 -9.63 -2.58 6.59
CA ALA A 203 -8.48 -2.53 5.69
C ALA A 203 -8.84 -1.94 4.32
N ILE A 204 -9.99 -2.31 3.75
CA ILE A 204 -10.51 -1.70 2.53
C ILE A 204 -10.70 -0.19 2.70
N ILE A 205 -11.35 0.24 3.80
CA ILE A 205 -11.60 1.67 4.06
C ILE A 205 -10.29 2.45 4.20
N VAL A 206 -9.32 1.91 4.93
CA VAL A 206 -8.01 2.55 5.10
C VAL A 206 -7.26 2.69 3.77
N LEU A 207 -7.29 1.65 2.92
CA LEU A 207 -6.71 1.71 1.58
C LEU A 207 -7.37 2.82 0.74
N LEU A 208 -8.70 2.86 0.71
CA LEU A 208 -9.47 3.83 -0.06
C LEU A 208 -9.39 5.26 0.47
N GLN A 209 -8.81 5.47 1.66
CA GLN A 209 -8.47 6.80 2.18
C GLN A 209 -7.00 7.18 1.92
N GLY A 210 -6.21 6.27 1.35
CA GLY A 210 -4.80 6.49 1.06
C GLY A 210 -4.65 7.38 -0.16
N TYR A 211 -4.01 8.54 0.02
CA TYR A 211 -3.68 9.45 -1.08
C TYR A 211 -2.91 8.74 -2.21
N THR A 212 -1.88 7.97 -1.86
CA THR A 212 -1.09 7.21 -2.83
C THR A 212 -1.93 6.18 -3.61
N PHE A 213 -2.92 5.56 -2.97
CA PHE A 213 -3.79 4.63 -3.70
C PHE A 213 -4.65 5.41 -4.70
N LEU A 214 -5.34 6.45 -4.24
CA LEU A 214 -6.24 7.25 -5.09
C LEU A 214 -5.53 8.04 -6.21
N GLU A 215 -4.26 8.42 -6.02
CA GLU A 215 -3.48 9.11 -7.05
C GLU A 215 -3.08 8.15 -8.19
N TYR A 216 -2.89 6.87 -7.87
CA TYR A 216 -2.22 5.91 -8.75
C TYR A 216 -3.09 4.74 -9.20
N ASP A 217 -4.37 4.73 -8.84
CA ASP A 217 -5.25 3.59 -9.04
C ASP A 217 -5.76 3.44 -10.48
N SER A 218 -5.76 4.50 -11.28
CA SER A 218 -6.24 4.46 -12.66
C SER A 218 -5.22 4.91 -13.70
N ILE A 219 -4.09 5.50 -13.29
CA ILE A 219 -3.12 6.08 -14.24
C ILE A 219 -2.14 5.04 -14.81
N ALA A 220 -1.66 5.26 -16.03
CA ALA A 220 -0.68 4.36 -16.68
C ALA A 220 0.79 4.83 -16.52
N VAL A 221 0.99 6.08 -16.10
CA VAL A 221 2.29 6.75 -15.98
C VAL A 221 2.56 7.07 -14.52
N TYR A 222 3.76 6.75 -14.00
CA TYR A 222 4.12 6.88 -12.58
C TYR A 222 5.47 7.54 -12.35
N GLU A 223 6.09 8.03 -13.43
CA GLU A 223 7.45 8.58 -13.45
C GLU A 223 7.41 10.11 -13.51
#